data_AF-V5H817-F1
#
_entry.id   AF-V5H817-F1
#
_cell.length_a   1.000
_cell.length_b   1.000
_cell.length_c   1.000
_cell.angle_alpha   90.00
_cell.angle_beta   90.00
_cell.angle_gamma   90.00
#
_symmetry.space_group_name_H-M   'P 1'
#
loop_
_entity.id
_entity.type
_entity.pdbx_description
1 polymer ?
#
loop_
_entity_poly.entity_id
_entity_poly.type
_entity_poly.pdbx_seq_one_letter_code
_entity_poly.pdbx_strand_id
1 'polypeptide(L)'
;MDRASRAIRRSGARLKALNGGHADLNLVISELRDIRLAMKSFLTAQNSVSQDLVLWAQADENRVIQDVMSQLAELNTFWTDVQRDFVEHLKAFKHHFDLILEGEKQVDQARNALVLCEQKELKIKKELKKASKKATVEEISNLELKLAQAERAKDLAQYEAMEKVQENEAVKLIRVKEGLLKLSEAYLELANKCAIIFESQRDIAAHIPDVHHMALHEMKYTGTGAMKQAVQKAKDRVDQYHLYQYRLIPHCPSVEEPPPPYTPGYYDPTTGQPYHVPGGDEAAFGSVRQRVVLPSCPAPAFGGGRGLARPPPVPQQLPSRPPGGNNNPDWLLPRDAPTAC
;
A
#
# COMPACT_ATOMS: atom_id res chain seq x y z
N MET A 1 -21.10 5.12 15.54
CA MET A 1 -21.27 6.41 14.85
C MET A 1 -20.54 6.50 13.49
N ASP A 2 -19.64 5.57 13.16
CA ASP A 2 -18.78 5.65 11.95
C ASP A 2 -19.47 5.39 10.62
N ARG A 3 -20.58 4.63 10.60
CA ARG A 3 -21.38 4.43 9.38
C ARG A 3 -22.12 5.70 8.95
N ALA A 4 -22.71 6.42 9.91
CA ALA A 4 -23.36 7.70 9.66
C ALA A 4 -22.34 8.76 9.21
N SER A 5 -21.18 8.82 9.85
CA SER A 5 -20.09 9.73 9.46
C SER A 5 -19.53 9.43 8.05
N ARG A 6 -19.44 8.15 7.64
CA ARG A 6 -19.09 7.77 6.26
C ARG A 6 -20.17 8.13 5.25
N ALA A 7 -21.43 7.87 5.58
CA ALA A 7 -22.56 8.23 4.72
C ALA A 7 -22.64 9.75 4.51
N ILE A 8 -22.50 10.54 5.57
CA ILE A 8 -22.50 12.01 5.50
C ILE A 8 -21.30 12.53 4.69
N ARG A 9 -20.10 11.95 4.84
CA ARG A 9 -18.93 12.30 4.00
C ARG A 9 -19.16 12.00 2.53
N ARG A 10 -19.70 10.83 2.19
CA ARG A 10 -20.04 10.47 0.80
C ARG A 10 -21.10 11.39 0.22
N SER A 11 -22.13 11.73 1.00
CA SER A 11 -23.14 12.70 0.61
C SER A 11 -22.57 14.12 0.46
N GLY A 12 -21.65 14.54 1.33
CA GLY A 12 -20.95 15.82 1.24
C GLY A 12 -19.99 15.94 0.05
N ALA A 13 -19.29 14.85 -0.30
CA ALA A 13 -18.46 14.79 -1.50
C ALA A 13 -19.33 14.88 -2.77
N ARG A 14 -20.48 14.18 -2.80
CA ARG A 14 -21.48 14.31 -3.87
C ARG A 14 -22.07 15.71 -3.97
N LEU A 15 -22.33 16.39 -2.84
CA LEU A 15 -22.83 17.76 -2.83
C LEU A 15 -21.80 18.78 -3.34
N LYS A 16 -20.52 18.61 -2.98
CA LYS A 16 -19.42 19.44 -3.52
C LYS A 16 -19.18 19.20 -5.02
N ALA A 17 -19.52 18.01 -5.51
CA ALA A 17 -19.38 17.64 -6.91
C ALA A 17 -20.42 18.24 -7.85
N LEU A 18 -21.58 18.64 -7.32
CA LEU A 18 -22.68 19.19 -8.12
C LEU A 18 -22.27 20.45 -8.91
N ASN A 19 -21.16 21.10 -8.54
CA ASN A 19 -20.68 22.32 -9.19
C ASN A 19 -19.32 22.21 -9.90
N GLY A 20 -18.64 21.04 -9.89
CA GLY A 20 -17.22 21.01 -10.29
C GLY A 20 -16.64 19.71 -10.81
N GLY A 21 -17.44 18.71 -11.20
CA GLY A 21 -16.98 17.53 -11.96
C GLY A 21 -16.09 16.51 -11.23
N HIS A 22 -15.38 16.90 -10.17
CA HIS A 22 -14.29 16.10 -9.57
C HIS A 22 -14.71 15.32 -8.30
N ALA A 23 -15.95 14.84 -8.25
CA ALA A 23 -16.55 14.18 -7.07
C ALA A 23 -15.68 13.05 -6.52
N ASP A 24 -15.37 12.12 -7.42
CA ASP A 24 -14.86 10.82 -7.09
C ASP A 24 -13.38 10.91 -6.74
N LEU A 25 -12.63 11.76 -7.45
CA LEU A 25 -11.24 12.04 -7.12
C LEU A 25 -11.10 12.71 -5.75
N ASN A 26 -11.96 13.68 -5.43
CA ASN A 26 -11.99 14.29 -4.09
C ASN A 26 -12.35 13.28 -3.00
N LEU A 27 -13.25 12.33 -3.31
CA LEU A 27 -13.59 11.25 -2.39
C LEU A 27 -12.37 10.36 -2.12
N VAL A 28 -11.65 9.94 -3.15
CA VAL A 28 -10.40 9.16 -3.02
C VAL A 28 -9.37 9.90 -2.16
N ILE A 29 -9.13 11.20 -2.43
CA ILE A 29 -8.19 12.03 -1.66
C ILE A 29 -8.60 12.10 -0.18
N SER A 30 -9.90 12.23 0.09
CA SER A 30 -10.43 12.23 1.45
C SER A 30 -10.28 10.88 2.14
N GLU A 31 -10.59 9.77 1.45
CA GLU A 31 -10.48 8.43 2.01
C GLU A 31 -9.00 8.06 2.30
N LEU A 32 -8.05 8.44 1.43
CA LEU A 32 -6.62 8.28 1.68
C LEU A 32 -6.13 9.09 2.89
N ARG A 33 -6.64 10.31 3.06
CA ARG A 33 -6.37 11.10 4.27
C ARG A 33 -6.90 10.40 5.52
N ASP A 34 -8.09 9.83 5.45
CA ASP A 34 -8.73 9.14 6.56
C ASP A 34 -7.98 7.85 6.93
N ILE A 35 -7.46 7.09 5.96
CA ILE A 35 -6.55 5.95 6.21
C ILE A 35 -5.34 6.40 7.02
N ARG A 36 -4.69 7.49 6.59
CA ARG A 36 -3.52 8.03 7.30
C ARG A 36 -3.84 8.47 8.72
N LEU A 37 -4.99 9.11 8.94
CA LEU A 37 -5.44 9.54 10.27
C LEU A 37 -5.76 8.34 11.17
N ALA A 38 -6.41 7.31 10.62
CA ALA A 38 -6.69 6.07 11.35
C ALA A 38 -5.38 5.39 11.79
N MET A 39 -4.38 5.33 10.90
CA MET A 39 -3.07 4.78 11.24
C MET A 39 -2.39 5.59 12.37
N LYS A 40 -2.40 6.93 12.30
CA LYS A 40 -1.86 7.76 13.39
C LYS A 40 -2.58 7.52 14.72
N SER A 41 -3.90 7.41 14.70
CA SER A 41 -4.69 7.09 15.90
C SER A 41 -4.35 5.71 16.47
N PHE A 42 -4.12 4.72 15.60
CA PHE A 42 -3.67 3.40 15.99
C PHE A 42 -2.32 3.46 16.68
N LEU A 43 -1.34 4.20 16.13
CA LEU A 43 -0.03 4.40 16.75
C LEU A 43 -0.11 5.06 18.13
N THR A 44 -0.97 6.05 18.31
CA THR A 44 -1.17 6.68 19.62
C THR A 44 -1.69 5.65 20.63
N ALA A 45 -2.76 4.91 20.28
CA ALA A 45 -3.34 3.91 21.18
C ALA A 45 -2.34 2.78 21.49
N GLN A 46 -1.61 2.29 20.49
CA GLN A 46 -0.56 1.28 20.64
C GLN A 46 0.52 1.73 21.63
N ASN A 47 0.99 2.98 21.52
CA ASN A 47 1.99 3.52 22.43
C ASN A 47 1.46 3.70 23.86
N SER A 48 0.21 4.15 24.02
CA SER A 48 -0.42 4.21 25.34
C SER A 48 -0.49 2.83 25.99
N VAL A 49 -0.95 1.80 25.26
CA VAL A 49 -0.97 0.42 25.78
C VAL A 49 0.42 -0.07 26.17
N SER A 50 1.43 0.19 25.35
CA SER A 50 2.81 -0.20 25.68
C SER A 50 3.33 0.48 26.94
N GLN A 51 3.00 1.75 27.16
CA GLN A 51 3.40 2.49 28.36
C GLN A 51 2.66 1.96 29.61
N ASP A 52 1.35 1.76 29.49
CA ASP A 52 0.52 1.24 30.58
C ASP A 52 0.94 -0.17 30.99
N LEU A 53 1.32 -1.03 30.03
CA LEU A 53 1.86 -2.37 30.31
C LEU A 53 3.17 -2.32 31.11
N VAL A 54 4.07 -1.39 30.78
CA VAL A 54 5.32 -1.21 31.53
C VAL A 54 5.04 -0.68 32.94
N LEU A 55 4.16 0.31 33.07
CA LEU A 55 3.78 0.86 34.37
C LEU A 55 3.15 -0.21 35.28
N TRP A 56 2.22 -1.00 34.72
CA TRP A 56 1.63 -2.13 35.44
C TRP A 56 2.70 -3.15 35.85
N ALA A 57 3.58 -3.55 34.93
CA ALA A 57 4.63 -4.53 35.22
C ALA A 57 5.60 -4.06 36.31
N GLN A 58 5.98 -2.79 36.30
CA GLN A 58 6.88 -2.20 37.31
C GLN A 58 6.27 -2.18 38.73
N ALA A 59 4.95 -2.18 38.84
CA ALA A 59 4.25 -2.28 40.11
C ALA A 59 4.09 -3.73 40.62
N ASP A 60 4.37 -4.72 39.77
CA ASP A 60 4.31 -6.15 40.10
C ASP A 60 5.59 -6.62 40.82
N GLU A 61 5.54 -7.69 41.62
CA GLU A 61 6.73 -8.25 42.27
C GLU A 61 7.51 -9.21 41.36
N ASN A 62 6.88 -9.68 40.27
CA ASN A 62 7.45 -10.65 39.35
C ASN A 62 8.45 -10.00 38.40
N ARG A 63 9.74 -10.16 38.72
CA ARG A 63 10.86 -9.67 37.90
C ARG A 63 10.85 -10.17 36.46
N VAL A 64 10.30 -11.36 36.18
CA VAL A 64 10.18 -11.87 34.80
C VAL A 64 9.23 -10.99 34.00
N ILE A 65 8.06 -10.65 34.57
CA ILE A 65 7.06 -9.80 33.92
C ILE A 65 7.63 -8.40 33.71
N GLN A 66 8.31 -7.84 34.71
CA GLN A 66 8.99 -6.54 34.61
C GLN A 66 9.97 -6.51 33.42
N ASP A 67 10.86 -7.50 33.35
CA ASP A 67 11.89 -7.57 32.31
C ASP A 67 11.26 -7.77 30.93
N VAL A 68 10.32 -8.71 30.79
CA VAL A 68 9.66 -8.99 29.51
C VAL A 68 8.92 -7.76 29.00
N MET A 69 8.11 -7.10 29.84
CA MET A 69 7.36 -5.92 29.42
C MET A 69 8.26 -4.74 29.06
N SER A 70 9.39 -4.58 29.77
CA SER A 70 10.42 -3.60 29.43
C SER A 70 11.02 -3.84 28.04
N GLN A 71 11.38 -5.10 27.72
CA GLN A 71 11.94 -5.46 26.42
C GLN A 71 10.90 -5.36 25.28
N LEU A 72 9.64 -5.72 25.54
CA LEU A 72 8.55 -5.53 24.57
C LEU A 72 8.26 -4.06 24.28
N ALA A 73 8.36 -3.18 25.27
CA ALA A 73 8.19 -1.73 25.06
C ALA A 73 9.32 -1.12 24.21
N GLU A 74 10.54 -1.65 24.35
CA GLU A 74 11.67 -1.27 23.50
C GLU A 74 11.42 -1.67 22.03
N LEU A 75 10.92 -2.89 21.78
CA LEU A 75 10.48 -3.29 20.44
C LEU A 75 9.30 -2.47 19.92
N ASN A 76 8.33 -2.12 20.77
CA ASN A 76 7.19 -1.30 20.38
C ASN A 76 7.59 0.12 19.94
N THR A 77 8.60 0.70 20.60
CA THR A 77 9.16 2.00 20.18
C THR A 77 9.64 1.91 18.74
N PHE A 78 10.40 0.86 18.44
CA PHE A 78 10.96 0.65 17.11
C PHE A 78 9.89 0.30 16.07
N TRP A 79 8.89 -0.50 16.43
CA TRP A 79 7.73 -0.78 15.57
C TRP A 79 6.98 0.51 15.20
N THR A 80 6.79 1.40 16.18
CA THR A 80 6.18 2.70 15.96
C THR A 80 6.97 3.51 14.94
N ASP A 81 8.30 3.51 15.01
CA ASP A 81 9.16 4.24 14.08
C ASP A 81 8.95 3.75 12.64
N VAL A 82 8.99 2.43 12.42
CA VAL A 82 8.70 1.80 11.12
C VAL A 82 7.32 2.20 10.59
N GLN A 83 6.30 2.24 11.46
CA GLN A 83 4.96 2.64 11.06
C GLN A 83 4.84 4.15 10.78
N ARG A 84 5.62 5.01 11.44
CA ARG A 84 5.66 6.45 11.15
C ARG A 84 6.23 6.72 9.75
N ASP A 85 7.25 5.98 9.34
CA ASP A 85 7.79 6.06 7.98
C ASP A 85 6.72 5.66 6.95
N PHE A 86 6.02 4.55 7.20
CA PHE A 86 4.90 4.11 6.35
C PHE A 86 3.77 5.17 6.26
N VAL A 87 3.48 5.87 7.35
CA VAL A 87 2.49 6.97 7.37
C VAL A 87 2.89 8.14 6.45
N GLU A 88 4.20 8.42 6.30
CA GLU A 88 4.67 9.41 5.32
C GLU A 88 4.55 8.89 3.88
N HIS A 89 4.70 7.59 3.63
CA HIS A 89 4.38 7.00 2.32
C HIS A 89 2.89 7.13 1.96
N LEU A 90 1.96 6.96 2.90
CA LEU A 90 0.53 7.22 2.68
C LEU A 90 0.25 8.68 2.32
N LYS A 91 0.97 9.62 2.94
CA LYS A 91 0.89 11.05 2.62
C LYS A 91 1.39 11.33 1.20
N ALA A 92 2.53 10.77 0.82
CA ALA A 92 3.08 10.89 -0.52
C ALA A 92 2.13 10.29 -1.56
N PHE A 93 1.58 9.10 -1.31
CA PHE A 93 0.59 8.47 -2.20
C PHE A 93 -0.64 9.36 -2.43
N LYS A 94 -1.22 9.92 -1.36
CA LYS A 94 -2.32 10.88 -1.44
C LYS A 94 -1.96 12.12 -2.27
N HIS A 95 -0.71 12.59 -2.18
CA HIS A 95 -0.25 13.76 -2.95
C HIS A 95 -0.25 13.52 -4.46
N HIS A 96 -0.02 12.28 -4.94
CA HIS A 96 -0.16 11.97 -6.37
C HIS A 96 -1.56 12.30 -6.90
N PHE A 97 -2.61 12.06 -6.10
CA PHE A 97 -3.99 12.40 -6.48
C PHE A 97 -4.29 13.90 -6.36
N ASP A 98 -3.64 14.63 -5.46
CA ASP A 98 -3.74 16.09 -5.42
C ASP A 98 -3.23 16.72 -6.72
N LEU A 99 -2.10 16.22 -7.24
CA LEU A 99 -1.51 16.69 -8.50
C LEU A 99 -2.39 16.34 -9.72
N ILE A 100 -3.04 15.16 -9.70
CA ILE A 100 -4.02 14.80 -10.73
C ILE A 100 -5.22 15.77 -10.67
N LEU A 101 -5.74 16.06 -9.48
CA LEU A 101 -6.87 16.98 -9.32
C LEU A 101 -6.51 18.40 -9.79
N GLU A 102 -5.28 18.84 -9.57
CA GLU A 102 -4.78 20.10 -10.10
C GLU A 102 -4.77 20.11 -11.64
N GLY A 103 -4.27 19.04 -12.27
CA GLY A 103 -4.31 18.86 -13.73
C GLY A 103 -5.73 18.86 -14.30
N GLU A 104 -6.68 18.19 -13.65
CA GLU A 104 -8.09 18.19 -14.07
C GLU A 104 -8.73 19.59 -14.00
N LYS A 105 -8.36 20.40 -13.00
CA LYS A 105 -8.82 21.80 -12.92
C LYS A 105 -8.23 22.66 -14.03
N GLN A 106 -6.99 22.43 -14.45
CA GLN A 106 -6.38 23.15 -15.58
C GLN A 106 -7.08 22.79 -16.90
N VAL A 107 -7.45 21.51 -17.09
CA VAL A 107 -8.25 21.07 -18.24
C VAL A 107 -9.60 21.77 -18.27
N ASP A 108 -10.30 21.86 -17.14
CA ASP A 108 -11.59 22.57 -17.07
C ASP A 108 -11.44 24.05 -17.42
N GLN A 109 -10.37 24.72 -16.97
CA GLN A 109 -10.09 26.10 -17.32
C GLN A 109 -9.88 26.28 -18.83
N ALA A 110 -9.08 25.42 -19.47
CA ALA A 110 -8.86 25.47 -20.91
C ALA A 110 -10.15 25.21 -21.72
N ARG A 111 -10.95 24.23 -21.28
CA ARG A 111 -12.27 23.95 -21.89
C ARG A 111 -13.23 25.12 -21.75
N ASN A 112 -13.29 25.75 -20.59
CA ASN A 112 -14.13 26.92 -20.37
C ASN A 112 -13.67 28.10 -21.24
N ALA A 113 -12.36 28.30 -21.40
CA ALA A 113 -11.82 29.32 -22.30
C ALA A 113 -12.25 29.07 -23.77
N LEU A 114 -12.19 27.81 -24.23
CA LEU A 114 -12.68 27.42 -25.55
C LEU A 114 -14.18 27.74 -25.72
N VAL A 115 -15.02 27.35 -24.75
CA VAL A 115 -16.47 27.63 -24.78
C VAL A 115 -16.74 29.13 -24.87
N LEU A 116 -15.99 29.97 -24.15
CA LEU A 116 -16.13 31.42 -24.23
C LEU A 116 -15.75 31.96 -25.63
N CYS A 117 -14.70 31.43 -26.25
CA CYS A 117 -14.32 31.78 -27.62
C CYS A 117 -15.39 31.34 -28.64
N GLU A 118 -15.94 30.13 -28.51
CA GLU A 118 -17.04 29.63 -29.35
C GLU A 118 -18.29 30.50 -29.24
N GLN A 119 -18.67 30.90 -28.02
CA GLN A 119 -19.80 31.78 -27.79
C GLN A 119 -19.58 33.18 -28.40
N LYS A 120 -18.35 33.71 -28.30
CA LYS A 120 -17.98 35.00 -28.89
C LYS A 120 -18.04 34.94 -30.42
N GLU A 121 -17.48 33.90 -31.03
CA GLU A 121 -17.53 33.65 -32.47
C GLU A 121 -18.97 33.55 -32.97
N LEU A 122 -19.81 32.74 -32.30
CA LEU A 122 -21.22 32.58 -32.63
C LEU A 122 -22.00 33.89 -32.51
N LYS A 123 -21.70 34.71 -31.50
CA LYS A 123 -22.33 36.03 -31.32
C LYS A 123 -22.00 36.96 -32.48
N ILE A 124 -20.72 37.06 -32.88
CA ILE A 124 -20.29 37.90 -34.00
C ILE A 124 -20.88 37.39 -35.32
N LYS A 125 -20.93 36.06 -35.55
CA LYS A 125 -21.61 35.47 -36.73
C LYS A 125 -23.08 35.89 -36.82
N LYS A 126 -23.80 35.91 -35.68
CA LYS A 126 -25.20 36.37 -35.63
C LYS A 126 -25.32 37.88 -35.90
N GLU A 127 -24.41 38.69 -35.38
CA GLU A 127 -24.37 40.14 -35.63
C GLU A 127 -24.09 40.45 -37.10
N LEU A 128 -23.10 39.80 -37.72
CA LEU A 128 -22.78 39.92 -39.13
C LEU A 128 -23.99 39.56 -40.03
N LYS A 129 -24.68 38.45 -39.72
CA LYS A 129 -25.90 38.05 -40.45
C LYS A 129 -27.01 39.09 -40.35
N LYS A 130 -27.14 39.80 -39.23
CA LYS A 130 -28.11 40.89 -39.08
C LYS A 130 -27.67 42.15 -39.84
N ALA A 131 -26.40 42.52 -39.76
CA ALA A 131 -25.81 43.69 -40.40
C ALA A 131 -25.92 43.61 -41.94
N SER A 132 -25.78 42.41 -42.53
CA SER A 132 -25.87 42.19 -43.98
C SER A 132 -27.15 42.71 -44.66
N LYS A 133 -28.22 42.98 -43.90
CA LYS A 133 -29.51 43.43 -44.43
C LYS A 133 -29.69 44.96 -44.44
N LYS A 134 -28.97 45.70 -43.59
CA LYS A 134 -29.28 47.12 -43.29
C LYS A 134 -28.06 47.99 -42.94
N ALA A 135 -26.88 47.39 -42.74
CA ALA A 135 -25.68 48.12 -42.35
C ALA A 135 -24.88 48.61 -43.56
N THR A 136 -24.00 49.57 -43.31
CA THR A 136 -23.05 50.09 -44.30
C THR A 136 -21.96 49.06 -44.63
N VAL A 137 -21.32 49.22 -45.79
CA VAL A 137 -20.20 48.36 -46.23
C VAL A 137 -19.04 48.38 -45.22
N GLU A 138 -18.77 49.53 -44.62
CA GLU A 138 -17.70 49.69 -43.63
C GLU A 138 -18.01 48.96 -42.31
N GLU A 139 -19.26 49.01 -41.85
CA GLU A 139 -19.70 48.24 -40.67
C GLU A 139 -19.62 46.73 -40.90
N ILE A 140 -19.96 46.27 -42.12
CA ILE A 140 -19.84 44.86 -42.51
C ILE A 140 -18.37 44.43 -42.50
N SER A 141 -17.49 45.20 -43.16
CA SER A 141 -16.04 44.94 -43.20
C SER A 141 -15.42 44.87 -41.79
N ASN A 142 -15.81 45.78 -40.91
CA ASN A 142 -15.36 45.76 -39.51
C ASN A 142 -15.84 44.51 -38.74
N LEU A 143 -17.06 44.02 -39.00
CA LEU A 143 -17.56 42.78 -38.40
C LEU A 143 -16.87 41.53 -38.97
N GLU A 144 -16.52 41.53 -40.25
CA GLU A 144 -15.75 40.45 -40.88
C GLU A 144 -14.35 40.35 -40.28
N LEU A 145 -13.66 41.48 -40.07
CA LEU A 145 -12.36 41.50 -39.41
C LEU A 145 -12.44 40.96 -37.97
N LYS A 146 -13.45 41.38 -37.20
CA LYS A 146 -13.70 40.87 -35.84
C LYS A 146 -14.02 39.37 -35.83
N LEU A 147 -14.75 38.89 -36.84
CA LEU A 147 -15.05 37.48 -36.99
C LEU A 147 -13.79 36.66 -37.24
N ALA A 148 -12.94 37.10 -38.17
CA ALA A 148 -11.66 36.44 -38.45
C ALA A 148 -10.75 36.37 -37.21
N GLN A 149 -10.72 37.43 -36.39
CA GLN A 149 -10.01 37.43 -35.11
C GLN A 149 -10.62 36.45 -34.09
N ALA A 150 -11.94 36.39 -34.00
CA ALA A 150 -12.64 35.47 -33.11
C ALA A 150 -12.44 34.00 -33.51
N GLU A 151 -12.45 33.70 -34.81
CA GLU A 151 -12.16 32.36 -35.34
C GLU A 151 -10.73 31.94 -35.01
N ARG A 152 -9.73 32.80 -35.26
CA ARG A 152 -8.34 32.51 -34.88
C ARG A 152 -8.19 32.30 -33.36
N ALA A 153 -8.86 33.10 -32.54
CA ALA A 153 -8.83 32.94 -31.07
C ALA A 153 -9.49 31.62 -30.61
N LYS A 154 -10.57 31.19 -31.27
CA LYS A 154 -11.19 29.88 -31.04
C LYS A 154 -10.24 28.74 -31.40
N ASP A 155 -9.57 28.82 -32.56
CA ASP A 155 -8.65 27.78 -33.01
C ASP A 155 -7.46 27.61 -32.03
N LEU A 156 -6.91 28.72 -31.53
CA LEU A 156 -5.86 28.70 -30.50
C LEU A 156 -6.35 28.07 -29.19
N ALA A 157 -7.52 28.47 -28.70
CA ALA A 157 -8.10 27.90 -27.49
C ALA A 157 -8.45 26.41 -27.65
N GLN A 158 -8.83 25.99 -28.86
CA GLN A 158 -9.09 24.59 -29.19
C GLN A 158 -7.81 23.77 -29.12
N TYR A 159 -6.72 24.26 -29.71
CA TYR A 159 -5.41 23.62 -29.65
C TYR A 159 -4.91 23.49 -28.21
N GLU A 160 -4.99 24.57 -27.42
CA GLU A 160 -4.60 24.55 -26.01
C GLU A 160 -5.43 23.56 -25.18
N ALA A 161 -6.76 23.52 -25.37
CA ALA A 161 -7.62 22.57 -24.67
C ALA A 161 -7.27 21.12 -25.04
N MET A 162 -6.94 20.85 -26.30
CA MET A 162 -6.51 19.52 -26.75
C MET A 162 -5.17 19.12 -26.11
N GLU A 163 -4.17 19.99 -26.13
CA GLU A 163 -2.88 19.74 -25.48
C GLU A 163 -3.03 19.50 -23.98
N LYS A 164 -3.81 20.34 -23.28
CA LYS A 164 -4.03 20.19 -21.84
C LYS A 164 -4.72 18.88 -21.48
N VAL A 165 -5.67 18.42 -22.30
CA VAL A 165 -6.30 17.11 -22.12
C VAL A 165 -5.27 16.00 -22.27
N GLN A 166 -4.46 16.02 -23.33
CA GLN A 166 -3.45 14.99 -23.58
C GLN A 166 -2.37 14.96 -22.49
N GLU A 167 -1.86 16.13 -22.10
CA GLU A 167 -0.88 16.28 -21.02
C GLU A 167 -1.43 15.71 -19.71
N ASN A 168 -2.68 16.03 -19.37
CA ASN A 168 -3.31 15.55 -18.14
C ASN A 168 -3.49 14.03 -18.12
N GLU A 169 -3.84 13.40 -19.25
CA GLU A 169 -3.92 11.94 -19.34
C GLU A 169 -2.53 11.27 -19.16
N ALA A 170 -1.47 11.88 -19.70
CA ALA A 170 -0.11 11.41 -19.46
C ALA A 170 0.29 11.55 -17.97
N VAL A 171 -0.04 12.68 -17.34
CA VAL A 171 0.21 12.92 -15.91
C VAL A 171 -0.52 11.89 -15.05
N LYS A 172 -1.80 11.58 -15.34
CA LYS A 172 -2.55 10.54 -14.62
C LYS A 172 -1.83 9.19 -14.65
N LEU A 173 -1.42 8.74 -15.84
CA LEU A 173 -0.70 7.47 -15.99
C LEU A 173 0.60 7.43 -15.19
N ILE A 174 1.40 8.50 -15.28
CA ILE A 174 2.67 8.62 -14.56
C ILE A 174 2.43 8.58 -13.06
N ARG A 175 1.52 9.42 -12.55
CA ARG A 175 1.29 9.59 -11.11
C ARG A 175 0.65 8.37 -10.47
N VAL A 176 -0.31 7.74 -11.13
CA VAL A 176 -0.94 6.51 -10.62
C VAL A 176 0.06 5.37 -10.59
N LYS A 177 0.82 5.15 -11.67
CA LYS A 177 1.84 4.09 -11.71
C LYS A 177 2.91 4.30 -10.64
N GLU A 178 3.49 5.49 -10.60
CA GLU A 178 4.55 5.82 -9.63
C GLU A 178 4.05 5.70 -8.19
N GLY A 179 2.86 6.24 -7.90
CA GLY A 179 2.25 6.17 -6.58
C GLY A 179 1.98 4.74 -6.13
N LEU A 180 1.42 3.89 -7.00
CA LEU A 180 1.12 2.49 -6.68
C LEU A 180 2.39 1.66 -6.44
N LEU A 181 3.42 1.85 -7.26
CA LEU A 181 4.69 1.14 -7.08
C LEU A 181 5.34 1.51 -5.73
N LYS A 182 5.47 2.82 -5.45
CA LYS A 182 6.04 3.31 -4.18
C LYS A 182 5.24 2.87 -2.97
N LEU A 183 3.91 2.89 -3.05
CA LEU A 183 3.05 2.43 -1.96
C LEU A 183 3.20 0.93 -1.72
N SER A 184 3.28 0.13 -2.80
CA SER A 184 3.45 -1.32 -2.71
C SER A 184 4.81 -1.67 -2.08
N GLU A 185 5.87 -1.00 -2.49
CA GLU A 185 7.20 -1.12 -1.88
C GLU A 185 7.17 -0.78 -0.39
N ALA A 186 6.50 0.32 -0.01
CA ALA A 186 6.35 0.72 1.38
C ALA A 186 5.56 -0.32 2.21
N TYR A 187 4.54 -0.97 1.64
CA TYR A 187 3.83 -2.06 2.31
C TYR A 187 4.71 -3.30 2.49
N LEU A 188 5.51 -3.66 1.49
CA LEU A 188 6.45 -4.78 1.59
C LEU A 188 7.52 -4.51 2.65
N GLU A 189 8.06 -3.30 2.67
CA GLU A 189 8.99 -2.85 3.70
C GLU A 189 8.38 -2.93 5.09
N LEU A 190 7.18 -2.37 5.28
CA LEU A 190 6.45 -2.47 6.55
C LEU A 190 6.25 -3.92 6.97
N ALA A 191 5.79 -4.79 6.06
CA ALA A 191 5.50 -6.19 6.35
C ALA A 191 6.76 -6.95 6.78
N ASN A 192 7.87 -6.79 6.06
CA ASN A 192 9.13 -7.47 6.36
C ASN A 192 9.75 -6.97 7.66
N LYS A 193 9.75 -5.65 7.90
CA LYS A 193 10.22 -5.08 9.17
C LYS A 193 9.35 -5.53 10.34
N CYS A 194 8.02 -5.58 10.17
CA CYS A 194 7.11 -6.14 11.18
C CYS A 194 7.41 -7.62 11.47
N ALA A 195 7.70 -8.44 10.45
CA ALA A 195 8.05 -9.84 10.64
C ALA A 195 9.29 -9.98 11.52
N ILE A 196 10.34 -9.20 11.26
CA ILE A 196 11.57 -9.20 12.08
C ILE A 196 11.26 -8.82 13.54
N ILE A 197 10.48 -7.77 13.76
CA ILE A 197 10.14 -7.29 15.11
C ILE A 197 9.29 -8.33 15.85
N PHE A 198 8.29 -8.91 15.20
CA PHE A 198 7.38 -9.85 15.84
C PHE A 198 7.98 -11.25 16.04
N GLU A 199 8.95 -11.65 15.22
CA GLU A 199 9.83 -12.79 15.53
C GLU A 199 10.55 -12.57 16.86
N SER A 200 11.21 -11.41 17.04
CA SER A 200 11.89 -11.10 18.30
C SER A 200 10.93 -10.94 19.49
N GLN A 201 9.73 -10.40 19.28
CA GLN A 201 8.69 -10.35 20.32
C GLN A 201 8.30 -11.76 20.78
N ARG A 202 8.14 -12.71 19.85
CA ARG A 202 7.87 -14.11 20.18
C ARG A 202 9.03 -14.73 20.96
N ASP A 203 10.27 -14.48 20.54
CA ASP A 203 11.47 -14.99 21.22
C ASP A 203 11.59 -14.43 22.65
N ILE A 204 11.25 -13.15 22.87
CA ILE A 204 11.16 -12.54 24.20
C ILE A 204 10.06 -13.21 25.04
N ALA A 205 8.87 -13.40 24.48
CA ALA A 205 7.77 -14.04 25.20
C ALA A 205 8.09 -15.48 25.62
N ALA A 206 8.89 -16.20 24.83
CA ALA A 206 9.34 -17.57 25.14
C ALA A 206 10.26 -17.66 26.38
N HIS A 207 10.77 -16.53 26.88
CA HIS A 207 11.52 -16.48 28.13
C HIS A 207 10.63 -16.39 29.38
N ILE A 208 9.32 -16.22 29.23
CA ILE A 208 8.37 -16.42 30.32
C ILE A 208 8.33 -17.92 30.61
N PRO A 209 8.75 -18.39 31.80
CA PRO A 209 8.83 -19.81 32.03
C PRO A 209 7.47 -20.39 32.43
N ASP A 210 7.21 -21.62 31.99
CA ASP A 210 5.93 -22.29 32.20
C ASP A 210 5.71 -22.64 33.68
N VAL A 211 4.64 -22.11 34.27
CA VAL A 211 4.27 -22.40 35.66
C VAL A 211 3.49 -23.71 35.71
N HIS A 212 4.19 -24.82 35.93
CA HIS A 212 3.60 -26.12 36.22
C HIS A 212 3.41 -26.31 37.74
N HIS A 213 3.91 -27.41 38.31
CA HIS A 213 3.79 -27.73 39.74
C HIS A 213 4.92 -27.17 40.61
N MET A 214 5.86 -26.41 40.04
CA MET A 214 6.96 -25.78 40.79
C MET A 214 6.47 -24.56 41.55
N ALA A 215 6.88 -24.44 42.81
CA ALA A 215 6.56 -23.27 43.61
C ALA A 215 7.36 -22.05 43.08
N LEU A 216 6.67 -20.92 42.84
CA LEU A 216 7.21 -19.71 42.20
C LEU A 216 8.55 -19.22 42.79
N HIS A 217 8.76 -19.41 44.09
CA HIS A 217 9.98 -19.01 44.81
C HIS A 217 11.24 -19.84 44.47
N GLU A 218 11.10 -21.01 43.84
CA GLU A 218 12.21 -21.88 43.42
C GLU A 218 12.66 -21.60 41.98
N MET A 219 11.94 -20.73 41.28
CA MET A 219 12.16 -20.44 39.86
C MET A 219 13.36 -19.50 39.68
N LYS A 220 14.42 -19.99 39.03
CA LYS A 220 15.58 -19.17 38.66
C LYS A 220 15.40 -18.60 37.26
N TYR A 221 15.33 -17.28 37.18
CA TYR A 221 15.20 -16.56 35.92
C TYR A 221 16.57 -16.03 35.45
N THR A 222 16.93 -16.35 34.20
CA THR A 222 18.22 -15.97 33.56
C THR A 222 18.04 -15.38 32.16
N GLY A 223 16.81 -15.06 31.76
CA GLY A 223 16.47 -14.64 30.39
C GLY A 223 16.88 -13.22 30.00
N THR A 224 17.19 -12.33 30.97
CA THR A 224 17.40 -10.90 30.74
C THR A 224 18.42 -10.59 29.64
N GLY A 225 19.57 -11.27 29.65
CA GLY A 225 20.64 -11.04 28.68
C GLY A 225 20.26 -11.47 27.26
N ALA A 226 19.61 -12.63 27.14
CA ALA A 226 19.16 -13.18 25.86
C ALA A 226 18.07 -12.30 25.23
N MET A 227 17.12 -11.79 26.03
CA MET A 227 16.08 -10.88 25.53
C MET A 227 16.66 -9.57 25.02
N LYS A 228 17.59 -8.95 25.76
CA LYS A 228 18.28 -7.73 25.29
C LYS A 228 19.01 -7.95 23.98
N GLN A 229 19.66 -9.12 23.83
CA GLN A 229 20.32 -9.48 22.58
C GLN A 229 19.30 -9.68 21.44
N ALA A 230 18.13 -10.28 21.71
CA ALA A 230 17.07 -10.46 20.73
C ALA A 230 16.49 -9.11 20.25
N VAL A 231 16.33 -8.14 21.16
CA VAL A 231 15.94 -6.75 20.83
C VAL A 231 17.00 -6.09 19.95
N GLN A 232 18.27 -6.13 20.37
CA GLN A 232 19.36 -5.50 19.60
C GLN A 232 19.48 -6.11 18.20
N LYS A 233 19.40 -7.44 18.09
CA LYS A 233 19.42 -8.13 16.79
C LYS A 233 18.24 -7.72 15.91
N ALA A 234 17.05 -7.49 16.48
CA ALA A 234 15.90 -7.00 15.72
C ALA A 234 16.17 -5.61 15.13
N LYS A 235 16.71 -4.71 15.97
CA LYS A 235 17.09 -3.35 15.57
C LYS A 235 18.09 -3.38 14.44
N ASP A 236 19.20 -4.10 14.63
CA ASP A 236 20.25 -4.22 13.61
C ASP A 236 19.70 -4.77 12.29
N ARG A 237 18.84 -5.80 12.34
CA ARG A 237 18.24 -6.41 11.13
C ARG A 237 17.29 -5.47 10.39
N VAL A 238 16.56 -4.61 11.09
CA VAL A 238 15.66 -3.63 10.48
C VAL A 238 16.42 -2.41 9.96
N ASP A 239 17.47 -1.97 10.66
CA ASP A 239 18.34 -0.89 10.20
C ASP A 239 19.12 -1.30 8.95
N GLN A 240 19.57 -2.55 8.91
CA GLN A 240 20.20 -3.18 7.74
C GLN A 240 19.18 -3.68 6.72
N TYR A 241 17.88 -3.56 6.99
CA TYR A 241 16.86 -3.92 6.02
C TYR A 241 16.96 -2.92 4.87
N HIS A 242 17.67 -3.35 3.85
CA HIS A 242 17.46 -2.85 2.53
C HIS A 242 16.36 -3.73 1.95
N LEU A 243 15.33 -3.11 1.37
CA LEU A 243 14.61 -3.81 0.31
C LEU A 243 15.74 -4.33 -0.58
N TYR A 244 15.84 -5.65 -0.75
CA TYR A 244 16.42 -6.15 -1.97
C TYR A 244 15.55 -5.48 -3.02
N GLN A 245 15.98 -4.31 -3.50
CA GLN A 245 15.59 -3.84 -4.80
C GLN A 245 15.76 -5.10 -5.61
N TYR A 246 14.69 -5.55 -6.24
CA TYR A 246 14.85 -6.35 -7.44
C TYR A 246 15.58 -5.46 -8.48
N ARG A 247 16.76 -4.92 -8.16
CA ARG A 247 17.91 -5.07 -9.02
C ARG A 247 17.84 -6.54 -9.38
N LEU A 248 17.37 -6.80 -10.59
CA LEU A 248 17.96 -7.82 -11.44
C LEU A 248 19.38 -7.97 -10.93
N ILE A 249 19.65 -9.06 -10.21
CA ILE A 249 20.98 -9.36 -9.70
C ILE A 249 21.89 -9.07 -10.90
N PRO A 250 22.80 -8.07 -10.86
CA PRO A 250 23.82 -7.97 -11.89
C PRO A 250 24.47 -9.34 -11.86
N HIS A 251 24.31 -10.08 -12.95
CA HIS A 251 24.59 -11.50 -13.10
C HIS A 251 25.48 -12.05 -11.98
N CYS A 252 24.96 -13.03 -11.26
CA CYS A 252 25.80 -13.89 -10.43
C CYS A 252 27.07 -14.24 -11.24
N PRO A 253 28.29 -13.94 -10.78
CA PRO A 253 29.51 -14.15 -11.55
C PRO A 253 29.86 -15.65 -11.73
N SER A 254 28.91 -16.56 -11.52
CA SER A 254 29.06 -18.00 -11.68
C SER A 254 28.14 -18.63 -12.73
N VAL A 255 27.31 -17.82 -13.42
CA VAL A 255 26.66 -18.27 -14.65
C VAL A 255 27.42 -17.62 -15.79
N GLU A 256 28.46 -18.29 -16.28
CA GLU A 256 28.98 -18.06 -17.62
C GLU A 256 27.81 -18.28 -18.58
N GLU A 257 27.15 -17.18 -18.96
CA GLU A 257 26.24 -17.18 -20.08
C GLU A 257 27.07 -17.64 -21.29
N PRO A 258 26.73 -18.77 -21.95
CA PRO A 258 27.53 -19.25 -23.06
C PRO A 258 27.60 -18.12 -24.09
N PRO A 259 28.79 -17.83 -24.63
CA PRO A 259 28.96 -16.71 -25.54
C PRO A 259 27.95 -16.81 -26.69
N PRO A 260 27.37 -15.68 -27.12
CA PRO A 260 26.36 -15.68 -28.17
C PRO A 260 26.88 -16.44 -29.41
N PRO A 261 26.03 -17.24 -30.07
CA PRO A 261 26.45 -18.26 -31.02
C PRO A 261 26.76 -17.63 -32.38
N TYR A 262 27.81 -16.81 -32.46
CA TYR A 262 28.28 -16.24 -33.71
C TYR A 262 29.80 -16.15 -33.69
N THR A 263 30.47 -17.27 -33.44
CA THR A 263 31.83 -17.46 -33.97
C THR A 263 31.66 -18.03 -35.38
N PRO A 264 31.88 -17.24 -36.46
CA PRO A 264 31.69 -17.73 -37.81
C PRO A 264 32.60 -18.95 -38.05
N GLY A 265 32.00 -20.10 -38.38
CA GLY A 265 32.71 -21.34 -38.70
C GLY A 265 32.58 -22.50 -37.69
N TYR A 266 31.95 -22.31 -36.52
CA TYR A 266 31.84 -23.37 -35.50
C TYR A 266 30.53 -24.19 -35.57
N TYR A 267 29.48 -23.62 -36.14
CA TYR A 267 28.15 -24.23 -36.24
C TYR A 267 27.68 -24.25 -37.68
N ASP A 268 27.00 -25.34 -38.08
CA ASP A 268 26.34 -25.43 -39.37
C ASP A 268 25.07 -24.55 -39.34
N PRO A 269 24.97 -23.52 -40.20
CA PRO A 269 23.84 -22.59 -40.19
C PRO A 269 22.52 -23.23 -40.64
N THR A 270 22.54 -24.40 -41.25
CA THR A 270 21.34 -25.12 -41.70
C THR A 270 20.74 -26.00 -40.60
N THR A 271 21.55 -26.51 -39.68
CA THR A 271 21.12 -27.48 -38.65
C THR A 271 21.26 -26.95 -37.22
N GLY A 272 22.04 -25.89 -37.00
CA GLY A 272 22.27 -25.28 -35.69
C GLY A 272 23.15 -26.12 -34.77
N GLN A 273 23.77 -27.20 -35.26
CA GLN A 273 24.64 -28.09 -34.49
C GLN A 273 26.14 -27.74 -34.74
N PRO A 274 27.03 -28.01 -33.77
CA PRO A 274 28.46 -27.82 -33.96
C PRO A 274 29.00 -28.75 -35.04
N TYR A 275 30.00 -28.29 -35.82
CA TYR A 275 30.72 -29.21 -36.72
C TYR A 275 31.47 -30.25 -35.87
N HIS A 276 31.20 -31.54 -36.10
CA HIS A 276 31.86 -32.63 -35.40
C HIS A 276 33.35 -32.62 -35.72
N VAL A 277 34.21 -32.40 -34.72
CA VAL A 277 35.67 -32.58 -34.87
C VAL A 277 35.95 -34.09 -34.74
N PRO A 278 36.52 -34.76 -35.75
CA PRO A 278 36.87 -36.16 -35.64
C PRO A 278 38.24 -36.28 -34.96
N GLY A 279 38.27 -36.80 -33.74
CA GLY A 279 39.48 -37.17 -33.02
C GLY A 279 39.73 -36.33 -31.77
N GLY A 280 39.33 -36.85 -30.61
CA GLY A 280 39.63 -36.28 -29.29
C GLY A 280 38.84 -37.00 -28.22
N ASP A 281 39.55 -37.71 -27.35
CA ASP A 281 39.05 -38.75 -26.44
C ASP A 281 37.86 -38.36 -25.54
N GLU A 282 36.95 -39.32 -25.38
CA GLU A 282 35.93 -39.38 -24.33
C GLU A 282 36.60 -39.44 -22.94
N ALA A 283 36.79 -38.30 -22.29
CA ALA A 283 36.89 -38.26 -20.82
C ALA A 283 36.65 -36.83 -20.30
N ALA A 284 35.87 -36.74 -19.22
CA ALA A 284 35.69 -35.57 -18.35
C ALA A 284 34.64 -34.52 -18.74
N PHE A 285 33.36 -34.90 -18.63
CA PHE A 285 32.38 -33.99 -18.01
C PHE A 285 31.60 -34.75 -16.94
N GLY A 286 32.14 -34.72 -15.72
CA GLY A 286 31.44 -35.17 -14.52
C GLY A 286 30.18 -34.34 -14.30
N SER A 287 29.04 -35.00 -14.21
CA SER A 287 27.78 -34.41 -13.79
C SER A 287 27.89 -33.95 -12.33
N VAL A 288 28.22 -32.69 -12.11
CA VAL A 288 28.05 -32.04 -10.80
C VAL A 288 26.60 -31.54 -10.74
N ARG A 289 25.68 -32.42 -10.34
CA ARG A 289 24.36 -31.99 -9.85
C ARG A 289 24.55 -31.30 -8.50
N GLN A 290 24.74 -29.98 -8.52
CA GLN A 290 24.74 -29.19 -7.30
C GLN A 290 23.28 -29.01 -6.83
N ARG A 291 22.97 -29.59 -5.67
CA ARG A 291 21.67 -29.54 -5.01
C ARG A 291 21.40 -28.09 -4.57
N VAL A 292 20.42 -27.43 -5.17
CA VAL A 292 19.92 -26.14 -4.68
C VAL A 292 19.25 -26.40 -3.32
N VAL A 293 19.86 -25.91 -2.24
CA VAL A 293 19.25 -25.89 -0.91
C VAL A 293 18.27 -24.73 -0.86
N LEU A 294 16.98 -25.03 -1.00
CA LEU A 294 15.91 -24.10 -0.66
C LEU A 294 15.90 -23.86 0.86
N PRO A 295 15.63 -22.63 1.34
CA PRO A 295 15.49 -22.38 2.77
C PRO A 295 14.31 -23.19 3.29
N SER A 296 14.63 -24.19 4.09
CA SER A 296 13.66 -25.10 4.68
C SER A 296 13.13 -24.45 5.97
N CYS A 297 11.81 -24.27 6.08
CA CYS A 297 11.19 -24.05 7.37
C CYS A 297 11.52 -25.25 8.29
N PRO A 298 11.87 -25.05 9.57
CA PRO A 298 12.04 -26.18 10.47
C PRO A 298 10.67 -26.81 10.75
N ALA A 299 10.48 -28.05 10.33
CA ALA A 299 9.34 -28.88 10.72
C ALA A 299 9.50 -29.31 12.21
N PRO A 300 8.41 -29.42 12.98
CA PRO A 300 8.48 -29.94 14.33
C PRO A 300 8.81 -31.45 14.29
N ALA A 301 9.75 -31.87 15.12
CA ALA A 301 10.12 -33.27 15.27
C ALA A 301 8.98 -34.04 15.97
N PHE A 302 8.28 -34.90 15.23
CA PHE A 302 7.43 -35.95 15.80
C PHE A 302 7.93 -37.31 15.35
N GLY A 303 8.48 -38.07 16.30
CA GLY A 303 8.74 -39.50 16.14
C GLY A 303 7.50 -40.33 16.42
N GLY A 304 7.41 -41.48 15.74
CA GLY A 304 6.63 -42.64 16.19
C GLY A 304 5.19 -42.69 15.69
N GLY A 305 4.89 -43.65 14.80
CA GLY A 305 3.63 -43.72 14.08
C GLY A 305 2.41 -44.18 14.88
N ARG A 306 1.22 -43.90 14.33
CA ARG A 306 0.08 -44.82 14.18
C ARG A 306 -1.08 -44.11 13.46
N GLY A 307 -1.64 -44.76 12.44
CA GLY A 307 -3.05 -44.66 12.06
C GLY A 307 -3.50 -43.39 11.34
N LEU A 308 -3.81 -43.53 10.04
CA LEU A 308 -4.66 -42.59 9.31
C LEU A 308 -6.05 -42.55 9.96
N ALA A 309 -6.30 -41.52 10.79
CA ALA A 309 -7.63 -41.19 11.27
C ALA A 309 -8.28 -40.18 10.32
N ARG A 310 -9.44 -40.56 9.78
CA ARG A 310 -10.33 -39.76 8.94
C ARG A 310 -10.71 -38.44 9.64
N PRO A 311 -10.80 -37.30 8.94
CA PRO A 311 -11.30 -36.08 9.56
C PRO A 311 -12.78 -36.24 9.97
N PRO A 312 -13.21 -35.63 11.08
CA PRO A 312 -14.62 -35.65 11.50
C PRO A 312 -15.49 -34.86 10.51
N PRO A 313 -16.78 -35.20 10.39
CA PRO A 313 -17.69 -34.50 9.48
C PRO A 313 -17.93 -33.05 9.93
N VAL A 314 -17.99 -32.17 8.93
CA VAL A 314 -18.37 -30.75 9.07
C VAL A 314 -19.78 -30.66 9.67
N PRO A 315 -20.01 -29.87 10.73
CA PRO A 315 -21.37 -29.61 11.21
C PRO A 315 -22.17 -28.89 10.12
N GLN A 316 -23.33 -29.46 9.78
CA GLN A 316 -24.26 -28.90 8.80
C GLN A 316 -24.60 -27.45 9.13
N GLN A 317 -24.55 -26.60 8.10
CA GLN A 317 -25.00 -25.22 8.14
C GLN A 317 -26.46 -25.15 8.59
N LEU A 318 -26.72 -24.44 9.68
CA LEU A 318 -28.06 -24.00 10.06
C LEU A 318 -28.59 -23.04 8.98
N PRO A 319 -29.88 -23.16 8.59
CA PRO A 319 -30.43 -22.33 7.52
C PRO A 319 -30.51 -20.86 7.91
N SER A 320 -30.20 -20.02 6.93
CA SER A 320 -30.23 -18.57 6.91
C SER A 320 -31.57 -18.02 7.40
N ARG A 321 -31.55 -17.13 8.40
CA ARG A 321 -32.73 -16.39 8.86
C ARG A 321 -33.01 -15.20 7.91
N PRO A 322 -34.25 -14.98 7.44
CA PRO A 322 -34.61 -13.87 6.56
C PRO A 322 -34.66 -12.53 7.32
N PRO A 323 -34.63 -11.38 6.60
CA PRO A 323 -34.47 -10.07 7.21
C PRO A 323 -35.81 -9.51 7.72
N GLY A 324 -35.83 -9.02 8.96
CA GLY A 324 -36.89 -8.15 9.49
C GLY A 324 -37.47 -8.63 10.82
N GLY A 325 -37.33 -7.82 11.88
CA GLY A 325 -38.11 -7.98 13.11
C GLY A 325 -37.38 -7.57 14.40
N ASN A 326 -37.64 -6.33 14.82
CA ASN A 326 -37.58 -5.73 16.18
C ASN A 326 -36.44 -6.07 17.16
N ASN A 327 -35.70 -4.99 17.50
CA ASN A 327 -34.89 -4.86 18.71
C ASN A 327 -35.78 -4.70 19.95
N ASN A 328 -35.59 -5.54 20.97
CA ASN A 328 -35.74 -5.13 22.37
C ASN A 328 -34.83 -6.00 23.27
N PRO A 329 -33.88 -5.43 24.04
CA PRO A 329 -33.12 -6.17 25.03
C PRO A 329 -33.68 -5.88 26.44
N ASP A 330 -34.65 -6.67 26.89
CA ASP A 330 -35.03 -6.74 28.30
C ASP A 330 -34.10 -7.73 29.02
N TRP A 331 -32.90 -7.32 29.46
CA TRP A 331 -32.13 -8.01 30.53
C TRP A 331 -31.10 -7.05 31.15
N LEU A 332 -31.56 -6.01 31.84
CA LEU A 332 -30.76 -5.25 32.79
C LEU A 332 -31.65 -4.83 33.97
N LEU A 333 -31.76 -5.65 35.00
CA LEU A 333 -32.02 -5.17 36.37
C LEU A 333 -31.15 -5.94 37.39
N PRO A 334 -30.54 -5.26 38.38
CA PRO A 334 -29.65 -5.87 39.38
C PRO A 334 -30.45 -6.42 40.57
N ARG A 335 -30.03 -7.58 41.12
CA ARG A 335 -30.51 -8.07 42.42
C ARG A 335 -29.49 -7.80 43.52
N ASP A 336 -29.94 -6.96 44.45
CA ASP A 336 -29.82 -7.00 45.91
C ASP A 336 -28.47 -6.83 46.62
N ALA A 337 -28.44 -5.77 47.43
CA ALA A 337 -27.50 -5.50 48.52
C ALA A 337 -27.89 -6.28 49.79
N PRO A 338 -26.94 -6.59 50.69
CA PRO A 338 -27.27 -7.14 52.00
C PRO A 338 -27.47 -6.02 53.05
N THR A 339 -28.60 -6.06 53.74
CA THR A 339 -28.86 -5.35 55.00
C THR A 339 -28.20 -6.06 56.18
N ALA A 340 -27.66 -5.25 57.09
CA ALA A 340 -27.08 -5.64 58.36
C ALA A 340 -28.09 -6.22 59.37
N CYS A 341 -27.62 -7.16 60.19
CA CYS A 341 -27.90 -7.32 61.62
C CYS A 341 -26.61 -7.81 62.28
#